data_AF-K1UAC3-F1
#
_entry.id   AF-K1UAC3-F1
#
_cell.length_a   1.000
_cell.length_b   1.000
_cell.length_c   1.000
_cell.angle_alpha   90.00
_cell.angle_beta   90.00
_cell.angle_gamma   90.00
#
_symmetry.space_group_name_H-M   'P 1'
#
loop_
_entity.id
_entity.type
_entity.pdbx_description
1 polymer ?
#
loop_
_entity_poly.entity_id
_entity_poly.type
_entity_poly.pdbx_seq_one_letter_code
_entity_poly.pdbx_strand_id
1 'polypeptide(L)'
;GEIVVTNLLSRSFPIIRYKLGDAVVLASPDYKCPCGRNHPVVLDVCGRIGKNILGKTSKYPSLTFYYVFKNIAIQDGITLNYQARQDEKGKITINIEQNPENISELQQLVRRELDKYFHDDIDFTINWGVQLHTHKEKLKDFITTIE
;
A
#
# COMPACT_ATOMS: atom_id res chain seq x y z
N GLY A 1 -12.29 -1.85 -10.67
CA GLY A 1 -13.44 -1.77 -9.74
C GLY A 1 -13.23 -2.73 -8.58
N GLU A 2 -14.04 -2.64 -7.51
CA GLU A 2 -13.98 -3.60 -6.39
C GLU A 2 -14.44 -4.99 -6.84
N ILE A 3 -13.64 -6.01 -6.55
CA ILE A 3 -14.04 -7.39 -6.83
C ILE A 3 -15.01 -7.89 -5.74
N VAL A 4 -16.07 -8.55 -6.19
CA VAL A 4 -17.12 -9.13 -5.34
C VAL A 4 -17.26 -10.60 -5.68
N VAL A 5 -17.28 -11.47 -4.67
CA VAL A 5 -17.21 -12.93 -4.87
C VAL A 5 -18.39 -13.63 -4.23
N THR A 6 -18.85 -14.70 -4.88
CA THR A 6 -19.78 -15.67 -4.30
C THR A 6 -19.16 -17.05 -4.43
N ASN A 7 -19.05 -17.78 -3.32
CA ASN A 7 -18.59 -19.16 -3.34
C ASN A 7 -19.77 -20.09 -3.62
N LEU A 8 -19.73 -20.82 -4.73
CA LEU A 8 -20.81 -21.70 -5.17
C LEU A 8 -20.72 -23.13 -4.61
N LEU A 9 -19.61 -23.49 -3.94
CA LEU A 9 -19.34 -24.87 -3.51
C LEU A 9 -19.27 -25.05 -1.98
N SER A 10 -19.06 -23.96 -1.23
CA SER A 10 -19.01 -24.02 0.24
C SER A 10 -20.41 -24.13 0.85
N ARG A 11 -20.75 -25.32 1.37
CA ARG A 11 -22.05 -25.59 2.02
C ARG A 11 -22.11 -25.13 3.47
N SER A 12 -21.05 -25.40 4.24
CA SER A 12 -21.00 -25.09 5.67
C SER A 12 -20.74 -23.62 5.96
N PHE A 13 -20.13 -22.90 5.01
CA PHE A 13 -19.82 -21.47 5.14
C PHE A 13 -20.00 -20.77 3.78
N PRO A 14 -21.25 -20.55 3.33
CA PRO A 14 -21.51 -19.90 2.05
C PRO A 14 -21.11 -18.43 2.12
N ILE A 15 -20.33 -17.99 1.14
CA ILE A 15 -19.92 -16.59 0.98
C ILE A 15 -20.74 -16.02 -0.17
N ILE A 16 -21.57 -15.01 0.10
CA ILE A 16 -22.50 -14.44 -0.89
C ILE A 16 -22.19 -12.95 -1.05
N ARG A 17 -21.89 -12.54 -2.29
CA ARG A 17 -21.57 -11.15 -2.66
C ARG A 17 -20.58 -10.47 -1.71
N TYR A 18 -19.55 -11.19 -1.31
CA TYR A 18 -18.54 -10.69 -0.40
C TYR A 18 -17.58 -9.77 -1.13
N LYS A 19 -17.47 -8.54 -0.63
CA LYS A 19 -16.47 -7.58 -1.05
C LYS A 19 -15.12 -8.02 -0.51
N LEU A 20 -14.24 -8.49 -1.39
CA LEU A 20 -12.87 -8.86 -0.98
C LEU A 20 -12.07 -7.62 -0.52
N GLY A 21 -12.49 -6.44 -0.97
CA GLY A 21 -11.75 -5.20 -0.75
C GLY A 21 -10.52 -5.10 -1.61
N ASP A 22 -10.48 -5.75 -2.78
CA ASP A 22 -9.42 -5.63 -3.78
C ASP A 22 -9.96 -4.93 -5.05
N ALA A 23 -9.15 -4.04 -5.63
CA ALA A 23 -9.42 -3.39 -6.89
C ALA A 23 -8.78 -4.17 -8.04
N VAL A 24 -9.55 -4.46 -9.08
CA VAL A 24 -9.09 -5.20 -10.27
C VAL A 24 -9.45 -4.47 -11.56
N VAL A 25 -8.65 -4.71 -12.60
CA VAL A 25 -8.97 -4.39 -14.00
C VAL A 25 -9.42 -5.68 -14.68
N LEU A 26 -10.64 -5.68 -15.22
CA LEU A 26 -11.14 -6.79 -16.03
C LEU A 26 -10.86 -6.51 -17.50
N ALA A 27 -10.56 -7.58 -18.24
CA ALA A 27 -10.53 -7.53 -19.68
C ALA A 27 -11.93 -7.19 -20.22
N SER A 28 -11.96 -6.63 -21.43
CA SER A 28 -13.21 -6.36 -22.13
C SER A 28 -14.00 -7.67 -22.34
N PRO A 29 -15.36 -7.64 -22.34
CA PRO A 29 -16.18 -8.85 -22.49
C PRO A 29 -15.94 -9.66 -23.77
N ASP A 30 -15.42 -9.03 -24.82
CA ASP A 30 -15.06 -9.64 -26.10
C ASP A 30 -13.65 -10.26 -26.11
N TYR A 31 -12.84 -10.04 -25.08
CA TYR A 31 -11.49 -10.60 -24.97
C TYR A 31 -11.54 -12.14 -24.97
N LYS A 32 -10.73 -12.75 -25.86
CA LYS A 32 -10.56 -14.20 -25.96
C LYS A 32 -9.20 -14.61 -25.42
N CYS A 33 -9.20 -15.34 -24.31
CA CYS A 33 -7.96 -15.84 -23.72
C CYS A 33 -7.33 -16.91 -24.64
N PRO A 34 -6.02 -16.84 -24.94
CA PRO A 34 -5.33 -17.82 -25.80
C PRO A 34 -5.43 -19.27 -25.31
N CYS A 35 -5.70 -19.51 -24.02
CA CYS A 35 -5.92 -20.86 -23.48
C CYS A 35 -7.28 -21.47 -23.88
N GLY A 36 -8.15 -20.73 -24.57
CA GLY A 36 -9.45 -21.19 -25.05
C GLY A 36 -10.58 -21.19 -24.01
N ARG A 37 -10.32 -20.81 -22.75
CA ARG A 37 -11.37 -20.68 -21.72
C ARG A 37 -12.20 -19.41 -21.93
N ASN A 38 -13.52 -19.53 -21.77
CA ASN A 38 -14.49 -18.44 -21.93
C ASN A 38 -14.85 -17.71 -20.61
N HIS A 39 -13.99 -17.78 -19.59
CA HIS A 39 -14.23 -17.05 -18.35
C HIS A 39 -13.81 -15.57 -18.48
N PRO A 40 -14.43 -14.65 -17.73
CA PRO A 40 -13.91 -13.29 -17.56
C PRO A 40 -12.46 -13.31 -17.11
N VAL A 41 -11.66 -12.37 -17.61
CA VAL A 41 -10.22 -12.30 -17.34
C VAL A 41 -9.89 -11.08 -16.50
N VAL A 42 -9.12 -11.29 -15.43
CA VAL A 42 -8.49 -10.20 -14.67
C VAL A 42 -7.18 -9.86 -15.38
N LEU A 43 -7.05 -8.62 -15.84
CA LEU A 43 -5.82 -8.11 -16.45
C LEU A 43 -4.81 -7.68 -15.39
N ASP A 44 -5.29 -7.07 -14.31
CA ASP A 44 -4.44 -6.56 -13.24
C ASP A 44 -5.15 -6.56 -11.88
N VAL A 45 -4.36 -6.73 -10.81
CA VAL A 45 -4.78 -6.61 -9.42
C VAL A 45 -4.12 -5.36 -8.85
N CYS A 46 -4.88 -4.27 -8.80
CA CYS A 46 -4.38 -2.94 -8.41
C CYS A 46 -4.11 -2.81 -6.89
N GLY A 47 -4.41 -3.85 -6.12
CA GLY A 47 -4.24 -3.89 -4.66
C GLY A 47 -5.55 -3.72 -3.90
N ARG A 48 -5.45 -3.56 -2.58
CA ARG A 48 -6.62 -3.38 -1.70
C ARG A 48 -7.30 -2.03 -1.95
N ILE A 49 -8.63 -2.00 -1.89
CA ILE A 49 -9.43 -0.80 -1.62
C ILE A 49 -9.19 -0.40 -0.16
N GLY A 50 -7.96 0.04 0.10
CA GLY A 50 -7.57 0.70 1.33
C GLY A 50 -7.78 2.21 1.21
N LYS A 51 -7.45 2.91 2.28
CA LYS A 51 -7.38 4.38 2.25
C LYS A 51 -6.28 4.78 1.27
N ASN A 52 -6.62 5.62 0.30
CA ASN A 52 -5.61 6.16 -0.62
C ASN A 52 -4.76 7.20 0.10
N ILE A 53 -3.49 7.28 -0.29
CA ILE A 53 -2.62 8.40 0.02
C ILE A 53 -3.05 9.55 -0.90
N LEU A 54 -3.38 10.69 -0.29
CA LEU A 54 -3.79 11.88 -1.04
C LEU A 54 -2.58 12.79 -1.23
N GLY A 55 -1.98 12.78 -2.42
CA GLY A 55 -0.95 13.75 -2.79
C GLY A 55 -1.55 15.13 -3.10
N LYS A 56 -0.71 16.12 -3.44
CA LYS A 56 -1.17 17.46 -3.81
C LYS A 56 -2.10 17.40 -5.03
N THR A 57 -1.75 16.58 -6.01
CA THR A 57 -2.47 16.40 -7.27
C THR A 57 -3.06 14.99 -7.43
N SER A 58 -2.30 13.95 -7.05
CA SER A 58 -2.61 12.56 -7.38
C SER A 58 -3.10 11.75 -6.18
N LYS A 59 -3.63 10.55 -6.46
CA LYS A 59 -4.00 9.57 -5.43
C LYS A 59 -3.15 8.32 -5.63
N TYR A 60 -2.61 7.79 -4.54
CA TYR A 60 -1.76 6.60 -4.57
C TYR A 60 -2.34 5.52 -3.65
N PRO A 61 -2.21 4.23 -3.99
CA PRO A 61 -2.56 3.16 -3.07
C PRO A 61 -1.71 3.23 -1.78
N SER A 62 -2.28 2.95 -0.61
CA SER A 62 -1.48 2.91 0.64
C SER A 62 -0.35 1.89 0.60
N LEU A 63 -0.51 0.83 -0.20
CA LEU A 63 0.50 -0.22 -0.42
C LEU A 63 1.80 0.32 -1.04
N THR A 64 1.80 1.54 -1.61
CA THR A 64 3.02 2.16 -2.14
C THR A 64 4.11 2.26 -1.08
N PHE A 65 3.79 2.56 0.19
CA PHE A 65 4.80 2.59 1.25
C PHE A 65 5.42 1.21 1.51
N TYR A 66 4.64 0.14 1.39
CA TYR A 66 5.18 -1.22 1.50
C TYR A 66 6.26 -1.46 0.45
N TYR A 67 6.05 -1.03 -0.80
CA TYR A 67 7.06 -1.17 -1.85
C TYR A 67 8.31 -0.33 -1.61
N VAL A 68 8.17 0.90 -1.10
CA VAL A 68 9.31 1.76 -0.72
C VAL A 68 10.23 1.02 0.25
N PHE A 69 9.70 0.56 1.38
CA PHE A 69 10.51 -0.08 2.41
C PHE A 69 10.94 -1.51 2.05
N LYS A 70 10.13 -2.23 1.25
CA LYS A 70 10.54 -3.52 0.69
C LYS A 70 11.76 -3.38 -0.23
N ASN A 71 11.79 -2.35 -1.07
CA ASN A 71 12.92 -2.14 -1.99
C ASN A 71 14.20 -1.84 -1.22
N ILE A 72 14.14 -0.99 -0.18
CA ILE A 72 15.28 -0.73 0.72
C ILE A 72 15.78 -2.03 1.35
N ALA A 73 14.87 -2.88 1.84
CA ALA A 73 15.24 -4.15 2.44
C ALA A 73 15.90 -5.12 1.44
N ILE A 74 15.42 -5.18 0.19
CA ILE A 74 15.96 -6.09 -0.83
C ILE A 74 17.27 -5.58 -1.44
N GLN A 75 17.37 -4.28 -1.71
CA GLN A 75 18.48 -3.70 -2.46
C GLN A 75 19.65 -3.30 -1.55
N ASP A 76 19.35 -2.73 -0.39
CA ASP A 76 20.36 -2.22 0.53
C ASP A 76 20.56 -3.14 1.76
N GLY A 77 19.73 -4.19 1.91
CA GLY A 77 19.78 -5.09 3.05
C GLY A 77 19.32 -4.46 4.37
N ILE A 78 18.65 -3.31 4.30
CA ILE A 78 18.27 -2.52 5.48
C ILE A 78 16.76 -2.69 5.74
N THR A 79 16.42 -3.26 6.89
CA THR A 79 15.02 -3.42 7.30
C THR A 79 14.61 -2.30 8.24
N LEU A 80 13.66 -1.47 7.81
CA LEU A 80 13.09 -0.39 8.61
C LEU A 80 11.64 -0.70 8.95
N ASN A 81 11.31 -0.66 10.24
CA ASN A 81 9.93 -0.77 10.71
C ASN A 81 9.33 0.63 10.73
N TYR A 82 8.19 0.80 10.06
CA TYR A 82 7.66 2.13 9.77
C TYR A 82 6.14 2.22 9.94
N GLN A 83 5.67 3.45 10.12
CA GLN A 83 4.27 3.82 9.96
C GLN A 83 4.20 5.16 9.23
N ALA A 84 3.44 5.18 8.13
CA ALA A 84 3.08 6.40 7.44
C ALA A 84 1.77 6.97 8.01
N ARG A 85 1.76 8.27 8.30
CA ARG A 85 0.60 8.99 8.79
C ARG A 85 0.28 10.19 7.90
N GLN A 86 -0.99 10.33 7.54
CA GLN A 86 -1.50 11.44 6.78
C GLN A 86 -2.58 12.20 7.56
N ASP A 87 -2.27 13.42 7.98
CA ASP A 87 -3.24 14.33 8.59
C ASP A 87 -3.66 15.48 7.66
N GLU A 88 -2.89 15.74 6.60
CA GLU A 88 -3.17 16.79 5.62
C GLU A 88 -2.88 16.29 4.19
N LYS A 89 -3.67 16.74 3.21
CA LYS A 89 -3.46 16.41 1.79
C LYS A 89 -2.09 16.90 1.35
N GLY A 90 -1.35 16.04 0.63
CA GLY A 90 -0.02 16.38 0.12
C GLY A 90 1.09 16.36 1.18
N LYS A 91 0.81 16.00 2.43
CA LYS A 91 1.82 15.87 3.49
C LYS A 91 1.75 14.51 4.15
N ILE A 92 2.92 13.93 4.41
CA ILE A 92 3.03 12.63 5.07
C ILE A 92 4.13 12.68 6.12
N THR A 93 3.80 12.15 7.30
CA THR A 93 4.77 11.85 8.35
C THR A 93 5.11 10.38 8.31
N ILE A 94 6.39 10.06 8.09
CA ILE A 94 6.94 8.70 8.15
C ILE A 94 7.60 8.54 9.52
N ASN A 95 7.02 7.72 10.38
CA ASN A 95 7.61 7.35 11.66
C ASN A 95 8.38 6.05 11.49
N ILE A 96 9.65 6.02 11.88
CA ILE A 96 10.54 4.86 11.81
C ILE A 96 10.97 4.49 13.23
N GLU A 97 10.91 3.21 13.55
CA GLU A 97 11.20 2.70 14.90
C GLU A 97 12.70 2.69 15.21
N GLN A 98 13.53 2.38 14.21
CA GLN A 98 14.97 2.33 14.36
C GLN A 98 15.52 3.74 14.67
N ASN A 99 16.58 3.79 15.50
CA ASN A 99 17.32 5.01 15.83
C ASN A 99 18.84 4.78 15.72
N PRO A 100 19.37 4.61 14.50
CA PRO A 100 20.79 4.33 14.30
C PRO A 100 21.64 5.61 14.33
N GLU A 101 22.95 5.48 14.46
CA GLU A 101 23.87 6.64 14.47
C GLU A 101 23.95 7.33 13.09
N ASN A 102 23.72 6.59 12.01
CA ASN A 102 23.83 7.07 10.63
C ASN A 102 22.50 7.56 10.02
N ILE A 103 21.66 8.23 10.82
CA ILE A 103 20.34 8.76 10.38
C ILE A 103 20.43 9.61 9.11
N SER A 104 21.48 10.42 8.94
CA SER A 104 21.60 11.31 7.77
C SER A 104 21.64 10.54 6.45
N GLU A 105 22.39 9.43 6.39
CA GLU A 105 22.54 8.59 5.20
C GLU A 105 21.24 7.84 4.92
N LEU A 106 20.64 7.25 5.95
CA LEU A 106 19.38 6.53 5.83
C LEU A 106 18.22 7.46 5.45
N GLN A 107 18.22 8.69 5.96
CA GLN A 107 17.22 9.69 5.59
C GLN A 107 17.30 10.04 4.10
N GLN A 108 18.51 10.14 3.53
CA GLN A 108 18.68 10.33 2.08
C GLN A 108 18.22 9.11 1.28
N LEU A 109 18.54 7.91 1.74
CA LEU A 109 18.10 6.66 1.12
C LEU A 109 16.57 6.55 1.08
N VAL A 110 15.91 6.76 2.22
CA VAL A 110 14.45 6.72 2.33
C VAL A 110 13.80 7.79 1.44
N ARG A 111 14.33 9.02 1.44
CA ARG A 111 13.83 10.09 0.56
C ARG A 111 13.94 9.72 -0.92
N ARG A 112 15.10 9.23 -1.35
CA ARG A 112 15.32 8.79 -2.73
C ARG A 112 14.34 7.69 -3.15
N GLU A 113 14.05 6.73 -2.29
CA GLU A 113 13.05 5.70 -2.61
C GLU A 113 11.63 6.25 -2.64
N LEU A 114 11.26 7.17 -1.74
CA LEU A 114 9.96 7.85 -1.77
C LEU A 114 9.79 8.66 -3.07
N ASP A 115 10.82 9.37 -3.52
CA ASP A 115 10.78 10.22 -4.71
C ASP A 115 10.48 9.42 -5.98
N LYS A 116 10.90 8.15 -6.08
CA LYS A 116 10.57 7.27 -7.22
C LYS A 116 9.07 7.09 -7.43
N TYR A 117 8.29 7.15 -6.35
CA TYR A 117 6.85 6.92 -6.39
C TYR A 117 6.05 8.22 -6.37
N PHE A 118 6.45 9.17 -5.54
CA PHE A 118 5.65 10.36 -5.23
C PHE A 118 6.17 11.63 -5.89
N HIS A 119 7.43 11.67 -6.33
CA HIS A 119 8.06 12.87 -6.88
C HIS A 119 7.81 14.06 -5.92
N ASP A 120 7.45 15.24 -6.43
CA ASP A 120 7.15 16.43 -5.62
C ASP A 120 5.69 16.51 -5.10
N ASP A 121 4.88 15.45 -5.32
CA ASP A 121 3.45 15.46 -5.00
C ASP A 121 3.17 15.32 -3.50
N ILE A 122 4.17 14.95 -2.70
CA ILE A 122 4.06 14.79 -1.25
C ILE A 122 5.26 15.43 -0.54
N ASP A 123 4.96 16.25 0.48
CA ASP A 123 5.95 16.76 1.42
C ASP A 123 6.13 15.76 2.58
N PHE A 124 7.32 15.15 2.66
CA PHE A 124 7.64 14.15 3.66
C PHE A 124 8.40 14.71 4.87
N THR A 125 7.87 14.44 6.06
CA THR A 125 8.57 14.55 7.35
C THR A 125 8.92 13.15 7.83
N ILE A 126 10.17 12.92 8.22
CA ILE A 126 10.64 11.60 8.69
C ILE A 126 11.08 11.72 10.15
N ASN A 127 10.48 10.92 11.02
CA ASN A 127 10.81 10.85 12.44
C ASN A 127 11.47 9.49 12.73
N TRP A 128 12.58 9.50 13.45
CA TRP A 128 13.33 8.30 13.83
C TRP A 128 13.16 8.00 15.33
N GLY A 129 13.37 6.74 15.73
CA GLY A 129 13.25 6.32 17.13
C GLY A 129 11.83 6.36 17.69
N VAL A 130 10.80 6.26 16.84
CA VAL A 130 9.41 6.32 17.29
C VAL A 130 8.93 4.94 17.71
N GLN A 131 8.36 4.82 18.91
CA GLN A 131 7.73 3.56 19.33
C GLN A 131 6.42 3.33 18.55
N LEU A 132 6.41 2.35 17.64
CA LEU A 132 5.26 2.10 16.75
C LEU A 132 4.25 1.11 17.33
N HIS A 133 4.71 0.10 18.07
CA HIS A 133 3.88 -1.00 18.55
C HIS A 133 3.61 -0.92 20.05
N THR A 134 2.33 -1.06 20.44
CA THR A 134 1.88 -1.16 21.85
C THR A 134 1.44 -2.57 22.23
N HIS A 135 1.59 -3.55 21.32
CA HIS A 135 1.13 -4.96 21.42
C HIS A 135 -0.36 -5.18 21.72
N LYS A 136 -1.19 -4.13 21.74
CA LYS A 136 -2.65 -4.24 21.96
C LYS A 136 -3.43 -4.55 20.68
N GLU A 137 -2.96 -4.04 19.56
CA GLU A 137 -3.59 -4.18 18.25
C GLU A 137 -2.55 -4.47 17.17
N LYS A 138 -3.02 -4.97 16.02
CA LYS A 138 -2.18 -5.11 14.83
C LYS A 138 -1.76 -3.72 14.34
N LEU A 139 -0.47 -3.50 14.15
CA LEU A 139 0.05 -2.25 13.61
C LEU A 139 -0.51 -2.02 12.19
N LYS A 140 -1.03 -0.82 11.98
CA LYS A 140 -1.35 -0.30 10.66
C LYS A 140 -0.12 0.43 10.15
N ASP A 141 0.34 0.03 8.97
CA ASP A 141 1.45 0.61 8.22
C ASP A 141 1.10 2.00 7.65
N PHE A 142 -0.18 2.23 7.32
CA PHE A 142 -0.71 3.53 6.92
C PHE A 142 -1.94 3.94 7.74
N ILE A 143 -1.93 5.18 8.24
CA ILE A 143 -3.05 5.80 8.95
C ILE A 143 -3.35 7.15 8.30
N THR A 144 -4.61 7.41 7.99
CA THR A 144 -5.06 8.77 7.64
C THR A 144 -6.26 9.20 8.46
N THR A 145 -6.25 10.46 8.88
CA THR A 145 -7.37 11.16 9.54
C THR A 145 -8.24 11.94 8.55
N ILE A 146 -7.88 11.96 7.27
CA ILE A 146 -8.67 12.54 6.19
C ILE A 146 -9.76 11.54 5.78
N GLU A 147 -10.99 12.02 5.62
CA GLU A 147 -12.15 11.25 5.15
C GLU A 147 -12.14 11.04 3.62
#